data_AF-A0A8T4YP02-F1
#
_entry.id   AF-A0A8T4YP02-F1
#
_cell.length_a   1.000
_cell.length_b   1.000
_cell.length_c   1.000
_cell.angle_alpha   90.00
_cell.angle_beta   90.00
_cell.angle_gamma   90.00
#
_symmetry.space_group_name_H-M   'P 1'
#
loop_
_entity.id
_entity.type
_entity.pdbx_description
1 polymer ?
#
loop_
_entity_poly.entity_id
_entity_poly.type
_entity_poly.pdbx_seq_one_letter_code
_entity_poly.pdbx_strand_id
1 'polypeptide(L)'
;HVAAELEYALFMFSLIFQEENIDKSKWKPNPDVKKDNINGVLTEVYSLLDNAKKSLTSGKLLDAYKGVYLARHRVFAVEENLAKKKRERSKGK
;
A
#
# COMPACT_ATOMS: atom_id res chain seq x y z
N HIS A 1 -5.12 11.54 -3.26
CA HIS A 1 -5.39 11.63 -1.81
C HIS A 1 -4.96 10.36 -1.10
N VAL A 2 -5.52 9.19 -1.44
CA VAL A 2 -5.20 7.90 -0.81
C VAL A 2 -3.70 7.56 -0.77
N ALA A 3 -2.94 7.76 -1.84
CA ALA A 3 -1.50 7.46 -1.84
C ALA A 3 -0.72 8.26 -0.76
N ALA A 4 -1.06 9.54 -0.58
CA ALA A 4 -0.43 10.40 0.43
C ALA A 4 -0.84 10.00 1.86
N GLU A 5 -2.10 9.59 2.07
CA GLU A 5 -2.58 9.10 3.35
C GLU A 5 -1.87 7.80 3.76
N LEU A 6 -1.64 6.89 2.80
CA LEU A 6 -0.91 5.65 3.04
C LEU A 6 0.57 5.92 3.32
N GLU A 7 1.20 6.87 2.63
CA GLU A 7 2.57 7.29 2.92
C GLU A 7 2.69 7.91 4.32
N TYR A 8 1.73 8.75 4.70
CA TYR A 8 1.65 9.31 6.06
C TYR A 8 1.51 8.21 7.12
N ALA A 9 0.64 7.22 6.89
CA ALA A 9 0.51 6.08 7.80
C ALA A 9 1.83 5.29 7.92
N LEU A 10 2.53 5.05 6.81
CA LEU A 10 3.85 4.39 6.82
C LEU A 10 4.90 5.21 7.58
N PHE A 11 4.86 6.53 7.46
CA PHE A 11 5.69 7.44 8.25
C PHE A 11 5.39 7.32 9.75
N MET A 12 4.12 7.29 10.16
CA MET A 12 3.76 7.09 11.57
C MET A 12 4.26 5.73 12.09
N PHE A 13 4.14 4.66 11.31
CA PHE A 13 4.74 3.37 11.66
C PHE A 13 6.25 3.47 11.85
N SER A 14 6.96 4.26 11.04
CA SER A 14 8.41 4.40 11.17
C SER A 14 8.82 4.99 12.54
N LEU A 15 8.04 5.97 13.03
CA LEU A 15 8.24 6.55 14.36
C LEU A 15 7.97 5.53 15.47
N ILE A 16 6.83 4.85 15.40
CA ILE A 16 6.44 3.81 16.38
C ILE A 16 7.51 2.72 16.45
N PHE A 17 8.00 2.24 15.32
CA PHE A 17 8.99 1.16 15.31
C PHE A 17 10.36 1.58 15.84
N GLN A 18 10.72 2.86 15.71
CA GLN A 18 11.91 3.40 16.32
C GLN A 18 11.76 3.49 17.85
N GLU A 19 10.59 3.92 18.34
CA GLU A 19 10.30 4.04 19.78
C GLU A 19 10.18 2.66 20.45
N GLU A 20 9.47 1.73 19.84
CA GLU A 20 9.20 0.39 20.37
C GLU A 20 10.30 -0.64 20.03
N ASN A 21 11.39 -0.24 19.36
CA ASN A 21 12.48 -1.12 18.92
C ASN A 21 11.98 -2.36 18.12
N ILE A 22 10.99 -2.17 17.26
CA ILE A 22 10.40 -3.28 16.49
C ILE A 22 11.29 -3.61 15.29
N ASP A 23 11.76 -4.86 15.24
CA ASP A 23 12.60 -5.37 14.16
C ASP A 23 11.80 -5.66 12.88
N LYS A 24 12.13 -4.93 11.80
CA LYS A 24 11.60 -5.13 10.45
C LYS A 24 12.50 -5.97 9.54
N SER A 25 13.73 -6.24 9.94
CA SER A 25 14.78 -6.80 9.07
C SER A 25 14.42 -8.16 8.45
N LYS A 26 13.59 -8.93 9.16
CA LYS A 26 13.08 -10.23 8.72
C LYS A 26 12.03 -10.15 7.62
N TRP A 27 11.45 -8.99 7.39
CA TRP A 27 10.43 -8.80 6.37
C TRP A 27 10.99 -8.16 5.10
N LYS A 28 10.97 -8.92 4.01
CA LYS A 28 11.28 -8.43 2.67
C LYS A 28 9.98 -8.27 1.88
N PRO A 29 9.59 -7.05 1.48
CA PRO A 29 8.41 -6.86 0.66
C PRO A 29 8.63 -7.46 -0.74
N ASN A 30 7.74 -8.36 -1.16
CA ASN A 30 7.64 -8.82 -2.54
C ASN A 30 6.20 -8.63 -3.05
N PRO A 31 5.79 -7.40 -3.38
CA PRO A 31 4.46 -7.14 -3.85
C PRO A 31 4.35 -7.55 -5.33
N ASP A 32 3.86 -8.76 -5.59
CA ASP A 32 3.52 -9.17 -6.96
C ASP A 32 2.23 -8.47 -7.40
N VAL A 33 2.35 -7.43 -8.22
CA VAL A 33 1.24 -6.60 -8.69
C VAL A 33 0.82 -6.93 -10.12
N LYS A 34 -0.28 -7.68 -10.25
CA LYS A 34 -0.98 -7.85 -11.53
C LYS A 34 -1.65 -6.52 -11.91
N LYS A 35 -1.08 -5.85 -12.92
CA LYS A 35 -1.37 -4.47 -13.31
C LYS A 35 -2.70 -4.28 -14.06
N ASP A 36 -3.33 -5.36 -14.53
CA ASP A 36 -4.33 -5.22 -15.61
C ASP A 36 -5.78 -5.08 -15.12
N ASN A 37 -6.08 -5.43 -13.86
CA ASN A 37 -7.43 -5.40 -13.30
C ASN A 37 -7.57 -4.34 -12.19
N ILE A 38 -7.91 -3.10 -12.57
CA ILE A 38 -8.07 -1.97 -11.63
C ILE A 38 -9.09 -2.29 -10.52
N ASN A 39 -10.24 -2.88 -10.88
CA ASN A 39 -11.27 -3.21 -9.90
C ASN A 39 -10.80 -4.29 -8.92
N GLY A 40 -10.08 -5.30 -9.42
CA GLY A 40 -9.45 -6.32 -8.58
C GLY A 40 -8.42 -5.72 -7.61
N VAL A 41 -7.58 -4.79 -8.10
CA VAL A 41 -6.59 -4.11 -7.26
C VAL A 41 -7.27 -3.24 -6.19
N LEU A 42 -8.35 -2.54 -6.51
CA LEU A 42 -9.10 -1.75 -5.52
C LEU A 42 -9.70 -2.63 -4.42
N THR A 43 -10.32 -3.76 -4.78
CA THR A 43 -10.83 -4.73 -3.80
C THR A 43 -9.71 -5.28 -2.91
N GLU A 44 -8.54 -5.58 -3.49
CA GLU A 44 -7.36 -6.03 -2.72
C GLU A 44 -6.89 -4.94 -1.75
N VAL A 45 -6.82 -3.68 -2.18
CA VAL A 45 -6.48 -2.54 -1.32
C VAL A 45 -7.44 -2.42 -0.14
N TYR A 46 -8.76 -2.49 -0.38
CA TYR A 46 -9.73 -2.42 0.72
C TYR A 46 -9.56 -3.57 1.72
N SER A 47 -9.35 -4.80 1.24
CA SER A 47 -9.08 -5.96 2.09
C SER A 47 -7.80 -5.79 2.91
N LEU A 48 -6.72 -5.30 2.29
CA LEU A 48 -5.45 -5.03 2.97
C LEU A 48 -5.60 -3.99 4.08
N LEU A 49 -6.37 -2.92 3.83
CA LEU A 49 -6.59 -1.86 4.83
C LEU A 49 -7.49 -2.30 5.98
N ASP A 50 -8.54 -3.08 5.70
CA ASP A 50 -9.38 -3.65 6.76
C ASP A 50 -8.58 -4.61 7.65
N ASN A 51 -7.75 -5.47 7.05
CA ASN A 51 -6.85 -6.35 7.79
C ASN A 51 -5.79 -5.57 8.56
N ALA A 52 -5.21 -4.52 7.97
CA ALA A 52 -4.24 -3.67 8.66
C ALA A 52 -4.86 -2.99 9.89
N LYS A 53 -6.11 -2.50 9.77
CA LYS A 53 -6.87 -1.91 10.87
C LYS A 53 -7.09 -2.93 12.01
N LYS A 54 -7.50 -4.15 11.67
CA LYS A 54 -7.68 -5.24 12.65
C LYS A 54 -6.37 -5.63 13.34
N SER A 55 -5.27 -5.69 12.58
CA SER A 55 -3.93 -5.94 13.13
C SER A 55 -3.49 -4.81 14.07
N LEU A 56 -3.75 -3.56 13.72
CA LEU A 56 -3.44 -2.40 14.57
C LEU A 56 -4.21 -2.46 15.88
N THR A 57 -5.52 -2.73 15.85
CA THR A 57 -6.35 -2.84 17.06
C THR A 57 -5.99 -4.03 17.94
N SER A 58 -5.33 -5.06 17.39
CA SER A 58 -4.87 -6.23 18.14
C SER A 58 -3.41 -6.13 18.59
N GLY A 59 -2.76 -4.96 18.42
CA GLY A 59 -1.37 -4.73 18.82
C GLY A 59 -0.33 -5.36 17.88
N LYS A 60 -0.75 -5.93 16.75
CA LYS A 60 0.15 -6.53 15.75
C LYS A 60 0.69 -5.47 14.79
N LEU A 61 1.52 -4.57 15.30
CA LEU A 61 2.01 -3.38 14.58
C LEU A 61 2.75 -3.72 13.29
N LEU A 62 3.62 -4.74 13.32
CA LEU A 62 4.34 -5.19 12.12
C LEU A 62 3.37 -5.67 11.03
N ASP A 63 2.32 -6.40 11.39
CA ASP A 63 1.35 -6.90 10.41
C ASP A 63 0.44 -5.79 9.87
N ALA A 64 0.10 -4.81 10.72
CA ALA A 64 -0.60 -3.61 10.28
C ALA A 64 0.23 -2.82 9.25
N TYR A 65 1.51 -2.61 9.55
CA TYR A 65 2.45 -1.96 8.63
C TYR A 65 2.58 -2.69 7.29
N LYS A 66 2.71 -4.02 7.30
CA LYS A 66 2.75 -4.83 6.06
C LYS A 66 1.52 -4.58 5.19
N GLY A 67 0.33 -4.58 5.79
CA GLY A 67 -0.93 -4.33 5.09
C GLY A 67 -0.98 -2.96 4.44
N VAL A 68 -0.60 -1.90 5.18
CA VAL A 68 -0.53 -0.53 4.66
C VAL A 68 0.51 -0.41 3.54
N TYR A 69 1.68 -1.03 3.69
CA TYR A 69 2.74 -1.01 2.68
C TYR A 69 2.29 -1.66 1.37
N LEU A 70 1.66 -2.83 1.45
CA LEU A 70 1.12 -3.52 0.29
C LEU A 70 0.03 -2.67 -0.37
N ALA A 71 -0.90 -2.11 0.40
CA ALA A 71 -1.94 -1.24 -0.10
C ALA A 71 -1.36 -0.04 -0.87
N ARG A 72 -0.31 0.60 -0.32
CA ARG A 72 0.38 1.73 -0.97
C ARG A 72 0.97 1.32 -2.32
N HIS A 73 1.61 0.16 -2.40
CA HIS A 73 2.21 -0.30 -3.65
C HIS A 73 1.16 -0.65 -4.72
N ARG A 74 0.03 -1.23 -4.30
CA ARG A 74 -1.13 -1.52 -5.16
C ARG A 74 -1.76 -0.25 -5.72
N VAL A 75 -1.99 0.76 -4.87
CA VAL A 75 -2.50 2.08 -5.30
C VAL A 75 -1.56 2.72 -6.30
N PHE A 76 -0.24 2.70 -6.03
CA PHE A 76 0.76 3.26 -6.93
C PHE A 76 0.74 2.59 -8.32
N ALA A 77 0.56 1.27 -8.38
CA ALA A 77 0.45 0.56 -9.66
C ALA A 77 -0.80 0.99 -10.47
N VAL A 78 -1.93 1.23 -9.80
CA VAL A 78 -3.16 1.74 -10.46
C VAL A 78 -2.93 3.15 -11.00
N GLU A 79 -2.36 4.04 -10.19
CA GLU A 79 -2.04 5.41 -10.61
C GLU A 79 -1.07 5.43 -11.81
N GLU A 80 -0.03 4.58 -11.79
CA GLU A 80 0.91 4.41 -12.91
C GLU A 80 0.19 3.99 -14.20
N ASN A 81 -0.69 2.98 -14.11
CA ASN A 81 -1.42 2.46 -15.27
C ASN A 81 -2.43 3.47 -15.84
N LEU A 82 -3.13 4.20 -14.97
CA LEU A 82 -4.04 5.27 -15.39
C LEU A 82 -3.28 6.40 -16.09
N ALA A 83 -2.12 6.80 -15.56
CA ALA A 83 -1.26 7.80 -16.18
C ALA A 83 -0.73 7.34 -17.55
N LYS A 84 -0.31 6.07 -17.68
CA LYS A 84 0.12 5.48 -18.97
C LYS A 84 -1.01 5.51 -20.00
N LYS A 85 -2.20 4.99 -19.65
CA LYS A 85 -3.39 5.02 -20.53
C LYS A 85 -3.77 6.43 -20.96
N LYS A 86 -3.66 7.42 -20.06
CA LYS A 86 -3.91 8.83 -20.39
C LYS A 86 -2.92 9.35 -21.43
N ARG A 87 -1.62 9.04 -21.29
CA ARG A 87 -0.57 9.45 -22.23
C ARG A 87 -0.73 8.82 -23.61
N GLU A 88 -1.10 7.54 -23.66
CA GLU A 88 -1.36 6.83 -24.93
C GLU A 88 -2.52 7.48 -25.69
N ARG A 89 -3.63 7.77 -25.00
CA ARG A 89 -4.78 8.48 -25.60
C ARG A 89 -4.47 9.89 -26.09
N SER A 90 -3.52 10.58 -25.46
CA SER A 90 -3.10 11.93 -25.90
C SER A 90 -2.09 11.90 -27.05
N LYS A 91 -1.40 10.78 -27.30
CA LYS A 91 -0.46 10.62 -28.43
C LYS A 91 -1.14 10.18 -29.73
N GLY A 92 -2.37 9.66 -29.65
CA GLY A 92 -3.20 9.31 -30.81
C GLY A 92 -4.09 10.45 -31.30
N LYS A 93 -3.85 11.68 -30.86
CA LYS A 93 -4.50 12.92 -31.34
C LYS A 93 -3.50 13.79 -32.07
#